data_AF-A0A699TFJ6-F1
#
_entry.id   AF-A0A699TFJ6-F1
#
_cell.length_a   1.000
_cell.length_b   1.000
_cell.length_c   1.000
_cell.angle_alpha   90.00
_cell.angle_beta   90.00
_cell.angle_gamma   90.00
#
_symmetry.space_group_name_H-M   'P 1'
#
loop_
_entity.id
_entity.type
_entity.pdbx_description
1 polymer ?
#
loop_
_entity_poly.entity_id
_entity_poly.type
_entity_poly.pdbx_seq_one_letter_code
_entity_poly.pdbx_strand_id
1 'polypeptide(L)'
;QNGVVERRNRTLVEAARTMLTFANLPSFLWAEAIATACFTQNLLIIHKRFDKTPYELMNKRKPNIKFFRVFGCRCYLLNDYEDVGKLKAKEDIRVFVGYSKESAAFRIYNK
;
A
#
# COMPACT_ATOMS: atom_id res chain seq x y z
N GLN A 1 14.21 -26.52 5.93
CA GLN A 1 14.20 -25.53 4.81
C GLN A 1 13.19 -24.39 4.99
N ASN A 2 12.11 -24.52 5.80
CA ASN A 2 11.03 -23.51 5.89
C ASN A 2 11.33 -22.24 6.69
N GLY A 3 12.38 -22.22 7.52
CA GLY A 3 12.65 -21.09 8.43
C GLY A 3 12.93 -19.74 7.76
N VAL A 4 13.25 -19.70 6.45
CA VAL A 4 13.35 -18.43 5.70
C VAL A 4 11.95 -17.90 5.36
N VAL A 5 11.06 -18.76 4.90
CA VAL A 5 9.68 -18.41 4.53
C VAL A 5 8.88 -18.02 5.78
N GLU A 6 9.01 -18.77 6.87
CA GLU A 6 8.33 -18.48 8.14
C GLU A 6 8.71 -17.11 8.70
N ARG A 7 10.01 -16.76 8.68
CA ARG A 7 10.48 -15.44 9.13
C ARG A 7 9.90 -14.32 8.28
N ARG A 8 9.87 -14.49 6.95
CA ARG A 8 9.30 -13.49 6.02
C ARG A 8 7.80 -13.31 6.23
N ASN A 9 7.06 -14.40 6.36
CA ASN A 9 5.63 -14.35 6.62
C ASN A 9 5.33 -13.65 7.94
N ARG A 10 6.09 -13.94 9.01
CA ARG A 10 5.95 -13.24 10.30
C ARG A 10 6.16 -11.73 10.15
N THR A 11 7.24 -11.30 9.47
CA THR A 11 7.52 -9.87 9.24
C THR A 11 6.41 -9.18 8.44
N LEU A 12 5.83 -9.85 7.43
CA LEU A 12 4.70 -9.27 6.68
C LEU A 12 3.45 -9.12 7.53
N VAL A 13 3.13 -10.11 8.36
CA VAL A 13 1.97 -10.07 9.27
C VAL A 13 2.15 -8.96 10.32
N GLU A 14 3.34 -8.82 10.90
CA GLU A 14 3.65 -7.78 11.88
C GLU A 14 3.57 -6.37 11.26
N ALA A 15 4.10 -6.20 10.04
CA ALA A 15 4.00 -4.94 9.32
C ALA A 15 2.55 -4.58 8.98
N ALA A 16 1.75 -5.54 8.50
CA ALA A 16 0.34 -5.34 8.20
C ALA A 16 -0.48 -4.96 9.44
N ARG A 17 -0.24 -5.63 10.58
CA ARG A 17 -0.86 -5.26 11.87
C ARG A 17 -0.52 -3.83 12.26
N THR A 18 0.76 -3.46 12.17
CA THR A 18 1.22 -2.09 12.47
C THR A 18 0.54 -1.06 11.57
N MET A 19 0.44 -1.33 10.26
CA MET A 19 -0.24 -0.46 9.30
C MET A 19 -1.73 -0.25 9.64
N LEU A 20 -2.45 -1.32 9.98
CA LEU A 20 -3.87 -1.24 10.36
C LEU A 20 -4.08 -0.47 11.66
N THR A 21 -3.26 -0.75 12.68
CA THR A 21 -3.32 -0.04 13.97
C THR A 21 -2.99 1.44 13.81
N PHE A 22 -1.93 1.77 13.05
CA PHE A 22 -1.55 3.16 12.76
C PHE A 22 -2.68 3.93 12.05
N ALA A 23 -3.32 3.30 11.06
CA ALA A 23 -4.39 3.91 10.29
C ALA A 23 -5.75 3.92 10.99
N ASN A 24 -5.88 3.28 12.15
CA ASN A 24 -7.16 2.99 12.82
C ASN A 24 -8.20 2.40 11.84
N LEU A 25 -7.78 1.36 11.11
CA LEU A 25 -8.57 0.67 10.10
C LEU A 25 -9.00 -0.72 10.56
N PRO A 26 -10.17 -1.20 10.10
CA PRO A 26 -10.72 -2.48 10.53
C PRO A 26 -9.89 -3.67 10.04
N SER A 27 -9.90 -4.76 10.83
CA SER A 27 -9.09 -5.95 10.59
C SER A 27 -9.45 -6.71 9.31
N PHE A 28 -10.67 -6.55 8.77
CA PHE A 28 -11.04 -7.20 7.50
C PHE A 28 -10.21 -6.70 6.31
N LEU A 29 -9.57 -5.53 6.42
CA LEU A 29 -8.64 -4.98 5.43
C LEU A 29 -7.24 -5.62 5.50
N TRP A 30 -7.05 -6.70 6.27
CA TRP A 30 -5.76 -7.38 6.42
C TRP A 30 -5.11 -7.77 5.09
N ALA A 31 -5.90 -8.17 4.08
CA ALA A 31 -5.37 -8.54 2.77
C ALA A 31 -4.70 -7.35 2.07
N GLU A 32 -5.30 -6.16 2.15
CA GLU A 32 -4.77 -4.92 1.59
C GLU A 32 -3.51 -4.46 2.34
N ALA A 33 -3.53 -4.58 3.67
CA ALA A 33 -2.38 -4.27 4.51
C ALA A 33 -1.18 -5.20 4.23
N ILE A 34 -1.42 -6.52 4.10
CA ILE A 34 -0.36 -7.48 3.73
C ILE A 34 0.16 -7.21 2.32
N ALA A 35 -0.71 -6.95 1.35
CA ALA A 35 -0.30 -6.63 -0.01
C ALA A 35 0.57 -5.37 -0.05
N THR A 36 0.18 -4.33 0.69
CA THR A 36 0.94 -3.07 0.80
C THR A 36 2.28 -3.27 1.51
N ALA A 37 2.32 -4.04 2.61
CA ALA A 37 3.55 -4.40 3.29
C ALA A 37 4.49 -5.18 2.37
N CYS A 38 3.98 -6.15 1.61
CA CYS A 38 4.77 -6.92 0.65
C CYS A 38 5.34 -6.03 -0.46
N PHE A 39 4.50 -5.17 -1.06
CA PHE A 39 4.89 -4.24 -2.10
C PHE A 39 6.01 -3.30 -1.62
N THR A 40 5.80 -2.63 -0.49
CA THR A 40 6.78 -1.70 0.11
C THR A 40 8.10 -2.39 0.45
N GLN A 41 8.05 -3.55 1.11
CA GLN A 41 9.26 -4.28 1.49
C GLN A 41 10.06 -4.76 0.28
N ASN A 42 9.40 -5.27 -0.76
CA ASN A 42 10.07 -5.75 -1.98
C ASN A 42 10.78 -4.63 -2.76
N LEU A 43 10.28 -3.40 -2.62
CA LEU A 43 10.80 -2.23 -3.32
C LEU A 43 11.83 -1.45 -2.51
N LEU A 44 11.76 -1.46 -1.18
CA LEU A 44 12.57 -0.55 -0.34
C LEU A 44 13.59 -1.27 0.56
N ILE A 45 13.38 -2.54 0.93
CA ILE A 45 14.33 -3.24 1.80
C ILE A 45 15.54 -3.68 0.99
N ILE A 46 16.71 -3.18 1.38
CA ILE A 46 17.98 -3.56 0.77
C ILE A 46 18.40 -4.94 1.27
N HIS A 47 18.69 -5.83 0.33
CA HIS A 47 19.31 -7.11 0.62
C HIS A 47 20.81 -6.92 0.84
N LYS A 48 21.26 -6.94 2.10
CA LYS A 48 22.64 -6.64 2.52
C LYS A 48 23.74 -7.29 1.68
N ARG A 49 23.55 -8.55 1.25
CA ARG A 49 24.54 -9.27 0.41
C ARG A 49 24.78 -8.63 -0.96
N PHE A 50 23.75 -8.02 -1.54
CA PHE A 50 23.78 -7.52 -2.92
C PHE A 50 23.73 -6.00 -3.02
N ASP A 51 23.53 -5.32 -1.88
CA ASP A 51 23.32 -3.88 -1.77
C ASP A 51 22.22 -3.35 -2.73
N LYS A 52 21.20 -4.18 -2.95
CA LYS A 52 20.09 -3.94 -3.87
C LYS A 52 18.77 -4.41 -3.27
N THR A 53 17.67 -3.80 -3.69
CA THR A 53 16.33 -4.25 -3.30
C THR A 53 15.91 -5.49 -4.10
N PRO A 54 14.99 -6.33 -3.61
CA PRO A 54 14.44 -7.45 -4.38
C PRO A 54 13.92 -7.02 -5.77
N TYR A 55 13.27 -5.86 -5.85
CA TYR A 55 12.83 -5.29 -7.12
C TYR A 55 13.98 -4.99 -8.08
N GLU A 56 15.07 -4.38 -7.60
CA GLU A 56 16.25 -4.10 -8.43
C GLU A 56 16.93 -5.38 -8.91
N LEU A 57 16.97 -6.41 -8.07
CA LEU A 57 17.53 -7.72 -8.45
C LEU A 57 16.69 -8.40 -9.56
N MET A 58 15.36 -8.31 -9.47
CA MET A 58 14.45 -8.95 -10.42
C MET A 58 14.32 -8.16 -11.73
N ASN A 59 14.17 -6.84 -11.65
CA ASN A 59 13.84 -6.00 -12.81
C ASN A 59 15.03 -5.22 -13.36
N LYS A 60 16.21 -5.32 -12.73
CA LYS A 60 17.44 -4.59 -13.11
C LYS A 60 17.24 -3.06 -13.21
N ARG A 61 16.24 -2.52 -12.50
CA ARG A 61 15.85 -1.10 -12.51
C ARG A 61 15.61 -0.61 -11.09
N LYS A 62 16.01 0.63 -10.80
CA LYS A 62 15.69 1.29 -9.53
C LYS A 62 14.18 1.56 -9.39
N PRO A 63 13.61 1.34 -8.20
CA PRO A 63 12.20 1.63 -7.95
C PRO A 63 11.94 3.15 -7.99
N ASN A 64 10.76 3.55 -8.49
CA ASN A 64 10.33 4.94 -8.40
C ASN A 64 9.69 5.20 -7.02
N ILE A 65 10.39 5.92 -6.15
CA ILE A 65 9.94 6.18 -4.78
C ILE A 65 8.79 7.20 -4.72
N LYS A 66 8.61 8.04 -5.75
CA LYS A 66 7.55 9.07 -5.78
C LYS A 66 6.13 8.49 -5.78
N PHE A 67 5.99 7.23 -6.16
CA PHE A 67 4.71 6.53 -6.23
C PHE A 67 4.17 6.10 -4.86
N PHE A 68 5.03 6.06 -3.83
CA PHE A 68 4.61 5.57 -2.52
C PHE A 68 3.67 6.54 -1.81
N ARG A 69 2.63 5.97 -1.20
CA ARG A 69 1.69 6.63 -0.30
C ARG A 69 1.67 5.90 1.04
N VAL A 70 1.44 6.67 2.10
CA VAL A 70 1.35 6.15 3.46
C VAL A 70 0.04 5.39 3.60
N PHE A 71 0.09 4.12 3.98
CA PHE A 71 -1.11 3.33 4.26
C PHE A 71 -1.99 4.05 5.31
N GLY A 72 -3.27 4.21 5.02
CA GLY A 72 -4.19 4.96 5.88
C GLY A 72 -4.25 6.47 5.61
N CYS A 73 -3.51 7.00 4.63
CA CYS A 73 -3.60 8.43 4.33
C CYS A 73 -4.96 8.81 3.73
N ARG A 74 -5.41 10.04 3.99
CA ARG A 74 -6.63 10.58 3.38
C ARG A 74 -6.44 10.75 1.88
N CYS A 75 -7.45 10.34 1.12
CA CYS A 75 -7.57 10.54 -0.31
C CYS A 75 -8.81 11.40 -0.56
N TYR A 76 -8.70 12.33 -1.50
CA TYR A 76 -9.81 13.14 -1.96
C TYR A 76 -10.19 12.64 -3.34
N LEU A 77 -11.37 12.05 -3.46
CA LEU A 77 -11.91 11.64 -4.76
C LEU A 77 -12.76 12.79 -5.29
N LEU A 78 -12.39 13.29 -6.46
CA LEU A 78 -13.20 14.28 -7.16
C LEU A 78 -14.45 13.58 -7.70
N ASN A 79 -15.62 14.01 -7.22
CA ASN A 79 -16.91 13.57 -7.75
C ASN A 79 -17.14 14.31 -9.07
N ASP A 80 -17.00 13.62 -10.20
CA ASP A 80 -17.20 14.14 -11.56
C ASP A 80 -18.62 13.92 -12.09
N TYR A 81 -19.54 13.44 -11.25
CA TYR A 81 -20.96 13.34 -11.59
C TYR A 81 -21.50 14.71 -12.02
N GLU A 82 -22.15 14.79 -13.18
CA GLU A 82 -22.59 16.04 -13.82
C GLU A 82 -23.61 16.87 -13.01
N ASP A 83 -24.06 16.39 -11.85
CA ASP A 83 -25.16 16.97 -11.06
C ASP A 83 -24.80 17.30 -9.59
N VAL A 84 -23.51 17.57 -9.31
CA VAL A 84 -23.10 18.15 -8.02
C VAL A 84 -23.46 19.65 -8.04
N GLY A 85 -24.72 19.98 -7.73
CA GLY A 85 -25.19 21.37 -7.66
C GLY A 85 -24.21 22.30 -6.93
N LYS A 86 -24.15 23.59 -7.34
CA LYS A 86 -23.08 24.59 -7.05
C LYS A 86 -22.47 24.63 -5.63
N LEU A 87 -23.15 24.12 -4.60
CA LEU A 87 -22.74 24.17 -3.19
C LEU A 87 -22.54 22.81 -2.52
N LYS A 88 -22.71 21.68 -3.22
CA LYS A 88 -22.46 20.35 -2.65
C LYS A 88 -20.95 20.07 -2.56
N ALA A 89 -20.55 19.29 -1.56
CA ALA A 89 -19.17 18.83 -1.42
C ALA A 89 -18.75 18.07 -2.69
N LYS A 90 -17.72 18.58 -3.37
CA LYS A 90 -17.15 17.98 -4.59
C LYS A 90 -16.20 16.82 -4.31
N GLU A 91 -15.85 16.60 -3.05
CA GLU A 91 -14.79 15.67 -2.66
C GLU A 91 -15.30 14.66 -1.64
N ASP A 92 -15.20 13.37 -2.00
CA ASP A 92 -15.36 12.29 -1.05
C ASP A 92 -14.01 12.04 -0.36
N ILE A 93 -13.98 12.21 0.96
CA ILE A 93 -12.82 11.83 1.77
C ILE A 93 -12.83 10.31 1.92
N ARG A 94 -11.76 9.66 1.45
CA ARG A 94 -11.56 8.22 1.56
C ARG A 94 -10.18 7.90 2.12
N VAL A 95 -9.88 6.63 2.31
CA VAL A 95 -8.62 6.18 2.91
C VAL A 95 -7.84 5.32 1.93
N PHE A 96 -6.55 5.62 1.72
CA PHE A 96 -5.65 4.78 0.94
C PHE A 96 -5.39 3.45 1.66
N VAL A 97 -5.63 2.34 0.98
CA VAL A 97 -5.41 0.98 1.52
C VAL A 97 -4.45 0.13 0.70
N GLY A 98 -4.02 0.57 -0.50
CA GLY A 98 -2.99 -0.17 -1.21
C GLY A 98 -2.85 0.15 -2.68
N TYR A 99 -2.11 -0.70 -3.38
CA TYR A 99 -1.78 -0.52 -4.79
C TYR A 99 -2.54 -1.53 -5.65
N SER A 100 -3.05 -1.09 -6.80
CA SER A 100 -3.64 -1.99 -7.79
C SER A 100 -2.55 -2.89 -8.41
N LYS A 101 -2.90 -4.16 -8.68
CA LYS A 101 -2.02 -5.09 -9.41
C LYS A 101 -2.12 -4.94 -10.93
N GLU A 102 -3.25 -4.44 -11.41
CA GLU A 102 -3.64 -4.45 -12.82
C GLU A 102 -3.40 -3.10 -13.51
N SER A 103 -3.26 -2.03 -12.73
CA SER A 103 -3.19 -0.67 -13.24
C SER A 103 -2.31 0.22 -12.36
N ALA A 104 -1.90 1.37 -12.89
CA ALA A 104 -1.23 2.43 -12.13
C ALA A 104 -2.24 3.21 -11.25
N ALA A 105 -3.04 2.47 -10.47
CA ALA A 105 -4.11 3.00 -9.63
C ALA A 105 -3.91 2.61 -8.16
N PHE A 106 -4.58 3.35 -7.29
CA PHE A 106 -4.61 3.08 -5.85
C PHE A 106 -5.91 2.40 -5.46
N ARG A 107 -5.83 1.53 -4.46
CA ARG A 107 -6.98 0.96 -3.76
C ARG A 107 -7.37 1.88 -2.62
N ILE A 108 -8.65 2.21 -2.58
CA ILE A 108 -9.20 3.21 -1.69
C ILE A 108 -10.40 2.59 -0.96
N TYR A 109 -10.46 2.80 0.35
CA TYR A 109 -11.53 2.34 1.22
C TYR A 109 -12.42 3.52 1.65
N ASN A 110 -13.73 3.33 1.53
CA ASN A 110 -14.70 4.24 2.12
C ASN A 110 -14.93 3.84 3.57
N LYS A 111 -14.64 4.74 4.50
CA LYS A 111 -14.68 4.46 5.94
C LYS A 111 -16.12 4.48 6.46
#